data_AF-G5IKF3-F1
#
_entry.id   AF-G5IKF3-F1
#
_cell.length_a   1.000
_cell.length_b   1.000
_cell.length_c   1.000
_cell.angle_alpha   90.00
_cell.angle_beta   90.00
_cell.angle_gamma   90.00
#
_symmetry.space_group_name_H-M   'P 1'
#
loop_
_entity.id
_entity.type
_entity.pdbx_description
1 polymer ?
#
loop_
_entity_poly.entity_id
_entity_poly.type
_entity_poly.pdbx_seq_one_letter_code
_entity_poly.pdbx_strand_id
1 'polypeptide(L)'
;MEHGISSLRDIEKLCRNDIRYLYLLDGMKAPSFATFGSFIRKELTDSIEQIFLDVNTYIFQKDHVDLEHVYLDGTKIEANANRYTWVWKKSCTKSRGKVFEKISMLLDAMNQEVLGYLNLKLEKREEYAINYVSELLELYRKGTGLEESTFVSGCGHRKSIYQKQYQELQGYLERLKTYAHHIEICGEERSSYSKTDHSATFMRLKRDYMGNDQLLPAYNLQTAVCDEYIAVVDVKPYASDMECFVPLMEKFHKTYGCYPKYPVADAGYGSYNNYLYCEEHGMEK
;
A
#
# COMPACT_ATOMS: atom_id res chain seq x y z
N MET A 1 5.49 28.22 8.05
CA MET A 1 6.36 27.51 9.02
C MET A 1 7.20 26.54 8.21
N GLU A 2 8.47 26.85 7.93
CA GLU A 2 9.26 26.10 6.93
C GLU A 2 9.98 24.85 7.47
N HIS A 3 10.08 24.62 8.78
CA HIS A 3 10.68 23.39 9.31
C HIS A 3 9.93 22.93 10.56
N GLY A 4 9.53 21.66 10.60
CA GLY A 4 9.06 21.02 11.83
C GLY A 4 10.21 20.94 12.83
N ILE A 5 10.01 21.46 14.03
CA ILE A 5 11.06 21.53 15.07
C ILE A 5 10.91 20.32 15.98
N SER A 6 11.79 19.33 15.80
CA SER A 6 11.76 18.08 16.56
C SER A 6 12.59 18.12 17.86
N SER A 7 13.49 19.10 17.99
CA SER A 7 14.37 19.26 19.14
C SER A 7 13.66 19.98 20.29
N LEU A 8 13.48 19.27 21.41
CA LEU A 8 12.83 19.84 22.60
C LEU A 8 13.58 21.04 23.19
N ARG A 9 14.90 21.10 23.00
CA ARG A 9 15.73 22.24 23.43
C ARG A 9 15.53 23.45 22.53
N ASP A 10 15.31 23.23 21.23
CA ASP A 10 15.00 24.31 20.30
C ASP A 10 13.59 24.84 20.56
N ILE A 11 12.63 23.98 20.87
CA ILE A 11 11.30 24.40 21.31
C ILE A 11 11.39 25.25 22.59
N GLU A 12 12.13 24.81 23.62
CA GLU A 12 12.37 25.62 24.83
C GLU A 12 13.01 26.98 24.49
N LYS A 13 14.01 27.00 23.61
CA LYS A 13 14.69 28.23 23.20
C LYS A 13 13.74 29.19 22.50
N LEU A 14 12.82 28.69 21.68
CA LEU A 14 11.80 29.49 21.00
C LEU A 14 10.76 30.02 21.98
N CYS A 15 10.29 29.20 22.93
CA CYS A 15 9.44 29.63 24.03
C CYS A 15 10.02 30.79 24.86
N ARG A 16 11.33 31.01 24.83
CA ARG A 16 11.99 32.13 25.53
C ARG A 16 12.19 33.37 24.69
N ASN A 17 12.37 33.22 23.37
CA ASN A 17 12.94 34.28 22.53
C ASN A 17 12.10 34.62 21.30
N ASP A 18 11.21 33.72 20.87
CA ASP A 18 10.39 33.91 19.67
C ASP A 18 9.02 34.48 20.03
N ILE A 19 8.67 35.61 19.43
CA ILE A 19 7.42 36.33 19.73
C ILE A 19 6.17 35.48 19.53
N ARG A 20 6.18 34.54 18.58
CA ARG A 20 5.04 33.67 18.29
C ARG A 20 4.82 32.67 19.42
N TYR A 21 5.90 32.10 19.94
CA TYR A 21 5.84 31.16 21.05
C TYR A 21 5.55 31.87 22.37
N LEU A 22 6.08 33.08 22.56
CA LEU A 22 5.76 33.92 23.71
C LEU A 22 4.27 34.30 23.74
N TYR A 23 3.69 34.59 22.57
CA TYR A 23 2.25 34.82 22.43
C TYR A 23 1.43 33.57 22.81
N LEU A 24 1.81 32.39 22.31
CA LEU A 24 1.15 31.12 22.66
C LEU A 24 1.25 30.76 24.16
N LEU A 25 2.30 31.22 24.84
CA LEU A 25 2.46 31.02 26.28
C LEU A 25 1.54 31.92 27.11
N ASP A 26 1.00 32.99 26.54
CA ASP A 26 0.08 33.92 27.21
C ASP A 26 0.57 34.37 28.61
N GLY A 27 1.84 34.77 28.69
CA GLY A 27 2.47 35.21 29.94
C GLY A 27 2.91 34.09 30.89
N MET A 28 2.65 32.82 30.57
CA MET A 28 3.16 31.69 31.33
C MET A 28 4.68 31.53 31.17
N LYS A 29 5.32 30.97 32.20
CA LYS A 29 6.75 30.68 32.16
C LYS A 29 7.07 29.64 31.10
N ALA A 30 8.06 29.92 30.25
CA ALA A 30 8.54 28.99 29.23
C ALA A 30 8.86 27.60 29.83
N PRO A 31 8.23 26.52 29.32
CA PRO A 31 8.52 25.16 29.77
C PRO A 31 9.95 24.75 29.43
N SER A 32 10.54 23.92 30.28
CA SER A 32 11.87 23.36 30.01
C SER A 32 11.80 22.22 29.01
N PHE A 33 12.90 21.90 28.34
CA PHE A 33 12.99 20.70 27.48
C PHE A 33 12.64 19.41 28.26
N ALA A 34 12.94 19.37 29.56
CA ALA A 34 12.61 18.24 30.44
C ALA A 34 11.10 18.14 30.68
N THR A 35 10.42 19.29 30.82
CA THR A 35 8.96 19.37 30.94
C THR A 35 8.28 18.84 29.68
N PHE A 36 8.67 19.33 28.50
CA PHE A 36 8.16 18.80 27.23
C PHE A 36 8.43 17.30 27.09
N GLY A 37 9.64 16.86 27.41
CA GLY A 37 10.00 15.45 27.34
C GLY A 37 9.21 14.58 28.31
N SER A 38 8.91 15.06 29.52
CA SER A 38 8.06 14.34 30.46
C SER A 38 6.64 14.26 29.96
N PHE A 39 6.07 15.35 29.44
CA PHE A 39 4.73 15.37 28.87
C PHE A 39 4.60 14.39 27.71
N ILE A 40 5.52 14.43 26.75
CA ILE A 40 5.52 13.51 25.60
C ILE A 40 5.61 12.05 26.03
N ARG A 41 6.43 11.73 27.04
CA ARG A 41 6.64 10.33 27.45
C ARG A 41 5.58 9.78 28.40
N LYS A 42 4.96 10.64 29.21
CA LYS A 42 4.06 10.21 30.29
C LYS A 42 2.60 10.50 30.01
N GLU A 43 2.31 11.55 29.26
CA GLU A 43 0.95 12.03 29.03
C GLU A 43 0.51 11.81 27.57
N LEU A 44 1.42 11.92 26.58
CA LEU A 44 1.13 11.59 25.17
C LEU A 44 1.45 10.13 24.85
N THR A 45 0.94 9.20 25.67
CA THR A 45 1.16 7.75 25.48
C THR A 45 0.22 7.13 24.47
N ASP A 46 -0.94 7.75 24.23
CA ASP A 46 -1.95 7.26 23.30
C ASP A 46 -1.60 7.58 21.85
N SER A 47 -2.24 6.89 20.92
CA SER A 47 -2.07 7.17 19.49
C SER A 47 -2.60 8.57 19.16
N ILE A 48 -2.01 9.20 18.14
CA ILE A 48 -2.50 10.50 17.66
C ILE A 48 -3.98 10.45 17.24
N GLU A 49 -4.45 9.29 16.76
CA GLU A 49 -5.86 9.07 16.42
C GLU A 49 -6.75 9.10 17.66
N GLN A 50 -6.31 8.52 18.78
CA GLN A 50 -7.08 8.56 20.03
C GLN A 50 -7.15 9.97 20.59
N ILE A 51 -6.01 10.69 20.59
CA ILE A 51 -5.96 12.09 21.03
C ILE A 51 -6.90 12.96 20.17
N PHE A 52 -6.88 12.76 18.85
CA PHE A 52 -7.78 13.44 17.93
C PHE A 52 -9.25 13.16 18.25
N LEU A 53 -9.60 11.90 18.51
CA LEU A 53 -10.96 11.48 18.88
C LEU A 53 -11.41 12.10 20.21
N ASP A 54 -10.55 12.12 21.22
CA ASP A 54 -10.87 12.69 22.53
C ASP A 54 -11.13 14.20 22.44
N VAL A 55 -10.30 14.92 21.66
CA VAL A 55 -10.47 16.35 21.40
C VAL A 55 -11.78 16.62 20.66
N ASN A 56 -12.04 15.89 19.58
CA ASN A 56 -13.27 16.04 18.80
C ASN A 56 -14.52 15.71 19.64
N THR A 57 -14.46 14.66 20.46
CA THR A 57 -15.57 14.28 21.34
C THR A 57 -15.91 15.41 22.30
N TYR A 58 -14.91 16.05 22.90
CA TYR A 58 -15.13 17.19 23.77
C TYR A 58 -15.73 18.39 23.02
N ILE A 59 -15.17 18.76 21.87
CA ILE A 59 -15.67 19.88 21.07
C ILE A 59 -17.11 19.64 20.64
N PHE A 60 -17.42 18.43 20.14
CA PHE A 60 -18.73 18.12 19.59
C PHE A 60 -19.81 18.13 20.68
N GLN A 61 -19.46 17.69 21.88
CA GLN A 61 -20.34 17.81 23.06
C GLN A 61 -20.55 19.25 23.51
N LYS A 62 -19.54 20.11 23.39
CA LYS A 62 -19.63 21.52 23.82
C LYS A 62 -20.39 22.37 22.83
N ASP A 63 -20.09 22.21 21.55
CA ASP A 63 -20.61 23.05 20.48
C ASP A 63 -21.87 22.45 19.83
N HIS A 64 -22.27 21.24 20.24
CA HIS A 64 -23.47 20.55 19.76
C HIS A 64 -23.43 20.34 18.25
N VAL A 65 -22.27 19.88 17.77
CA VAL A 65 -21.98 19.69 16.34
C VAL A 65 -22.94 18.69 15.72
N ASP A 66 -23.45 19.02 14.54
CA ASP A 66 -24.34 18.14 13.79
C ASP A 66 -23.56 17.00 13.13
N LEU A 67 -23.91 15.77 13.50
CA LEU A 67 -23.34 14.54 12.94
C LEU A 67 -24.20 13.97 11.79
N GLU A 68 -25.39 14.53 11.57
CA GLU A 68 -26.27 14.10 10.48
C GLU A 68 -25.75 14.55 9.12
N HIS A 69 -25.23 15.77 9.00
CA HIS A 69 -24.67 16.30 7.76
C HIS A 69 -23.14 16.20 7.78
N VAL A 70 -22.59 15.42 6.85
CA VAL A 70 -21.15 15.20 6.74
C VAL A 70 -20.68 15.53 5.34
N TYR A 71 -19.73 16.46 5.25
CA TYR A 71 -19.14 16.89 3.98
C TYR A 71 -17.83 16.16 3.76
N LEU A 72 -17.71 15.47 2.63
CA LEU A 72 -16.54 14.67 2.26
C LEU A 72 -15.72 15.40 1.20
N ASP A 73 -14.42 15.44 1.42
CA ASP A 73 -13.46 15.89 0.42
C ASP A 73 -12.17 15.07 0.50
N GLY A 74 -11.48 15.01 -0.63
CA GLY A 74 -10.34 14.14 -0.86
C GLY A 74 -9.20 14.86 -1.57
N THR A 75 -7.98 14.63 -1.12
CA THR A 75 -6.79 15.17 -1.78
C THR A 75 -5.68 14.14 -1.87
N LYS A 76 -4.94 14.18 -2.98
CA LYS A 76 -3.85 13.23 -3.25
C LYS A 76 -2.53 13.89 -2.88
N ILE A 77 -1.81 13.28 -1.95
CA ILE A 77 -0.54 13.78 -1.43
C ILE A 77 0.59 12.89 -1.92
N GLU A 78 1.61 13.51 -2.54
CA GLU A 78 2.79 12.79 -3.01
C GLU A 78 3.52 12.11 -1.84
N ALA A 79 3.82 10.83 -2.01
CA ALA A 79 4.59 10.07 -1.04
C ALA A 79 6.08 10.46 -1.12
N ASN A 80 6.78 10.39 0.00
CA ASN A 80 8.24 10.50 0.03
C ASN A 80 8.88 9.19 -0.47
N ALA A 81 8.72 8.91 -1.76
CA ALA A 81 9.12 7.67 -2.40
C ALA A 81 9.81 7.94 -3.75
N ASN A 82 10.56 6.96 -4.24
CA ASN A 82 11.20 7.08 -5.54
C ASN A 82 10.13 7.12 -6.66
N ARG A 83 10.17 8.19 -7.46
CA ARG A 83 9.23 8.46 -8.55
C ARG A 83 9.33 7.50 -9.73
N TYR A 84 10.44 6.76 -9.85
CA TYR A 84 10.79 5.98 -11.03
C TYR A 84 10.72 4.47 -10.84
N THR A 85 10.41 3.99 -9.62
CA THR A 85 10.45 2.55 -9.30
C THR A 85 9.15 2.06 -8.70
N TRP A 86 8.42 1.26 -9.48
CA TRP A 86 7.10 0.75 -9.09
C TRP A 86 6.84 -0.64 -9.64
N VAL A 87 5.73 -1.22 -9.18
CA VAL A 87 5.24 -2.53 -9.60
C VAL A 87 3.74 -2.40 -9.93
N TRP A 88 3.34 -2.96 -11.08
CA TRP A 88 1.94 -3.02 -11.50
C TRP A 88 1.42 -4.45 -11.34
N LYS A 89 0.37 -4.67 -10.53
CA LYS A 89 -0.26 -5.98 -10.31
C LYS A 89 -0.61 -6.66 -11.64
N LYS A 90 -1.25 -5.92 -12.55
CA LYS A 90 -1.64 -6.42 -13.89
C LYS A 90 -0.45 -6.86 -14.74
N SER A 91 0.68 -6.15 -14.66
CA SER A 91 1.91 -6.52 -15.39
C SER A 91 2.53 -7.81 -14.81
N CYS A 92 2.53 -7.95 -13.48
CA CYS A 92 2.96 -9.16 -12.81
C CYS A 92 2.09 -10.36 -13.18
N THR A 93 0.76 -10.23 -13.15
CA THR A 93 -0.17 -11.29 -13.54
C THR A 93 0.03 -11.73 -15.00
N LYS A 94 0.14 -10.76 -15.93
CA LYS A 94 0.42 -11.07 -17.34
C LYS A 94 1.78 -11.76 -17.54
N SER A 95 2.81 -11.28 -16.83
CA SER A 95 4.15 -11.86 -16.92
C SER A 95 4.20 -13.27 -16.31
N ARG A 96 3.42 -13.52 -15.25
CA ARG A 96 3.24 -14.85 -14.64
C ARG A 96 2.61 -15.83 -15.63
N GLY A 97 1.53 -15.44 -16.32
CA GLY A 97 0.92 -16.26 -17.37
C GLY A 97 1.91 -16.66 -18.48
N LYS A 98 2.73 -15.71 -18.95
CA LYS A 98 3.81 -16.00 -19.91
C LYS A 98 4.86 -16.97 -19.39
N VAL A 99 5.10 -17.01 -18.07
CA VAL A 99 6.01 -18.00 -17.47
C VAL A 99 5.39 -19.39 -17.50
N PHE A 100 4.07 -19.52 -17.28
CA PHE A 100 3.38 -20.81 -17.40
C PHE A 100 3.54 -21.41 -18.81
N GLU A 101 3.29 -20.62 -19.85
CA GLU A 101 3.51 -21.05 -21.25
C GLU A 101 4.95 -21.53 -21.48
N LYS A 102 5.94 -20.80 -20.95
CA LYS A 102 7.35 -21.17 -21.06
C LYS A 102 7.71 -22.44 -20.30
N ILE A 103 7.14 -22.64 -19.11
CA ILE A 103 7.31 -23.88 -18.36
C ILE A 103 6.72 -25.04 -19.16
N SER A 104 5.50 -24.91 -19.72
CA SER A 104 4.90 -25.96 -20.54
C SER A 104 5.78 -26.36 -21.72
N MET A 105 6.33 -25.39 -22.46
CA MET A 105 7.27 -25.66 -23.56
C MET A 105 8.56 -26.34 -23.08
N LEU A 106 9.12 -25.89 -21.95
CA LEU A 106 10.32 -26.49 -21.38
C LEU A 106 10.08 -27.93 -20.93
N LEU A 107 8.92 -28.23 -20.35
CA LEU A 107 8.56 -29.59 -19.94
C LEU A 107 8.39 -30.51 -21.16
N ASP A 108 7.84 -30.02 -22.28
CA ASP A 108 7.79 -30.78 -23.53
C ASP A 108 9.21 -31.13 -24.03
N ALA A 109 10.10 -30.15 -24.06
CA ALA A 109 11.50 -30.35 -24.43
C ALA A 109 12.23 -31.32 -23.49
N MET A 110 12.07 -31.17 -22.17
CA MET A 110 12.62 -32.09 -21.17
C MET A 110 12.11 -33.52 -21.37
N ASN A 111 10.81 -33.69 -21.61
CA ASN A 111 10.19 -34.99 -21.84
C ASN A 111 10.70 -35.64 -23.13
N GLN A 112 10.86 -34.88 -24.20
CA GLN A 112 11.28 -35.40 -25.51
C GLN A 112 12.79 -35.66 -25.60
N GLU A 113 13.61 -34.75 -25.09
CA GLU A 113 15.06 -34.76 -25.30
C GLU A 113 15.83 -35.51 -24.22
N VAL A 114 15.23 -35.68 -23.03
CA VAL A 114 15.92 -36.21 -21.85
C VAL A 114 15.11 -37.33 -21.17
N LEU A 115 13.95 -36.99 -20.60
CA LEU A 115 13.25 -37.88 -19.68
C LEU A 115 12.60 -39.07 -20.37
N GLY A 116 12.20 -38.92 -21.64
CA GLY A 116 11.66 -40.00 -22.46
C GLY A 116 12.64 -41.17 -22.61
N TYR A 117 13.95 -40.90 -22.67
CA TYR A 117 14.99 -41.94 -22.69
C TYR A 117 15.15 -42.65 -21.33
N LEU A 118 14.69 -42.02 -20.25
CA LEU A 118 14.76 -42.51 -18.88
C LEU A 118 13.44 -43.14 -18.42
N ASN A 119 12.44 -43.27 -19.32
CA ASN A 119 11.07 -43.68 -19.00
C ASN A 119 10.41 -42.82 -17.90
N LEU A 120 10.78 -41.55 -17.83
CA LEU A 120 10.20 -40.55 -16.92
C LEU A 120 9.40 -39.54 -17.74
N LYS A 121 8.36 -38.97 -17.11
CA LYS A 121 7.56 -37.91 -17.73
C LYS A 121 7.11 -36.91 -16.68
N LEU A 122 7.32 -35.63 -16.96
CA LEU A 122 6.77 -34.53 -16.18
C LEU A 122 5.45 -34.07 -16.79
N GLU A 123 4.45 -33.89 -15.94
CA GLU A 123 3.13 -33.47 -16.36
C GLU A 123 3.04 -31.95 -16.55
N LYS A 124 2.23 -31.54 -17.53
CA LYS A 124 1.94 -30.13 -17.79
C LYS A 124 0.64 -29.74 -17.11
N ARG A 125 0.54 -28.45 -16.77
CA ARG A 125 -0.67 -27.82 -16.22
C ARG A 125 -0.92 -26.50 -16.93
N GLU A 126 -2.15 -26.03 -16.88
CA GLU A 126 -2.49 -24.68 -17.37
C GLU A 126 -1.92 -23.61 -16.43
N GLU A 127 -1.95 -23.88 -15.12
CA GLU A 127 -1.35 -23.03 -14.10
C GLU A 127 -0.34 -23.81 -13.26
N TYR A 128 0.74 -23.11 -12.89
CA TYR A 128 1.84 -23.71 -12.14
C TYR A 128 1.98 -23.05 -10.76
N ALA A 129 1.63 -23.80 -9.71
CA ALA A 129 1.93 -23.42 -8.34
C ALA A 129 3.44 -23.51 -8.07
N ILE A 130 3.97 -22.61 -7.23
CA ILE A 130 5.41 -22.56 -6.89
C ILE A 130 5.90 -23.91 -6.35
N ASN A 131 5.14 -24.53 -5.43
CA ASN A 131 5.50 -25.82 -4.83
C ASN A 131 5.57 -26.92 -5.89
N TYR A 132 4.61 -26.93 -6.83
CA TYR A 132 4.60 -27.90 -7.91
C TYR A 132 5.81 -27.77 -8.83
N VAL A 133 6.19 -26.55 -9.22
CA VAL A 133 7.40 -26.33 -10.03
C VAL A 133 8.66 -26.73 -9.27
N SER A 134 8.70 -26.50 -7.96
CA SER A 134 9.80 -26.97 -7.09
C SER A 134 9.90 -28.50 -7.07
N GLU A 135 8.78 -29.20 -7.00
CA GLU A 135 8.72 -30.67 -7.08
C GLU A 135 9.20 -31.17 -8.45
N LEU A 136 8.75 -30.55 -9.55
CA LEU A 136 9.21 -30.91 -10.90
C LEU A 136 10.73 -30.77 -11.05
N LEU A 137 11.30 -29.72 -10.47
CA LEU A 137 12.73 -29.45 -10.49
C LEU A 137 13.51 -30.51 -9.70
N GLU A 138 13.01 -30.92 -8.53
CA GLU A 138 13.58 -32.02 -7.74
C GLU A 138 13.46 -33.38 -8.44
N LEU A 139 12.32 -33.66 -9.07
CA LEU A 139 12.11 -34.88 -9.87
C LEU A 139 13.07 -34.92 -11.06
N TYR A 140 13.25 -33.79 -11.75
CA TYR A 140 14.19 -33.69 -12.85
C TYR A 140 15.63 -33.95 -12.37
N ARG A 141 16.04 -33.36 -11.24
CA ARG A 141 17.37 -33.59 -10.65
C ARG A 141 17.60 -35.06 -10.33
N LYS A 142 16.65 -35.68 -9.61
CA LYS A 142 16.74 -37.11 -9.22
C LYS A 142 16.73 -38.04 -10.42
N GLY A 143 15.86 -37.78 -11.41
CA GLY A 143 15.73 -38.61 -12.61
C GLY A 143 16.98 -38.59 -13.49
N THR A 144 17.67 -37.44 -13.55
CA THR A 144 18.87 -37.26 -14.39
C THR A 144 20.19 -37.50 -13.65
N GLY A 145 20.16 -37.67 -12.31
CA GLY A 145 21.37 -37.79 -11.49
C GLY A 145 22.21 -36.51 -11.49
N LEU A 146 21.58 -35.34 -11.69
CA LEU A 146 22.27 -34.06 -11.75
C LEU A 146 22.83 -33.65 -10.38
N GLU A 147 24.12 -33.37 -10.34
CA GLU A 147 24.83 -32.79 -9.20
C GLU A 147 25.13 -31.32 -9.47
N GLU A 148 24.52 -30.39 -8.71
CA GLU A 148 24.71 -28.94 -8.92
C GLU A 148 26.18 -28.50 -8.77
N SER A 149 26.96 -29.24 -7.99
CA SER A 149 28.41 -29.02 -7.80
C SER A 149 29.22 -29.16 -9.09
N THR A 150 28.70 -29.85 -10.10
CA THR A 150 29.36 -30.10 -11.39
C THR A 150 29.06 -29.04 -12.46
N PHE A 151 28.26 -28.03 -12.12
CA PHE A 151 27.77 -27.05 -13.08
C PHE A 151 28.89 -26.15 -13.60
N VAL A 152 29.01 -26.06 -14.92
CA VAL A 152 29.98 -25.18 -15.58
C VAL A 152 29.36 -23.82 -15.94
N SER A 153 30.13 -22.75 -15.84
CA SER A 153 29.72 -21.40 -16.23
C SER A 153 30.90 -20.59 -16.77
N GLY A 154 30.62 -19.51 -17.52
CA GLY A 154 31.65 -18.64 -18.11
C GLY A 154 31.99 -18.94 -19.58
N CYS A 155 32.87 -18.11 -20.16
CA CYS A 155 33.29 -18.21 -21.56
C CYS A 155 34.09 -19.51 -21.78
N GLY A 156 33.92 -20.14 -22.96
CA GLY A 156 34.59 -21.40 -23.33
C GLY A 156 33.98 -22.69 -22.72
N HIS A 157 33.02 -22.58 -21.81
CA HIS A 157 32.39 -23.73 -21.17
C HIS A 157 31.01 -24.03 -21.79
N ARG A 158 30.81 -25.24 -22.31
CA ARG A 158 29.53 -25.67 -22.88
C ARG A 158 28.69 -26.40 -21.82
N LYS A 159 27.63 -25.75 -21.35
CA LYS A 159 26.64 -26.39 -20.46
C LYS A 159 26.00 -27.61 -21.12
N SER A 160 25.84 -28.68 -20.36
CA SER A 160 25.07 -29.86 -20.79
C SER A 160 23.59 -29.50 -20.98
N ILE A 161 22.88 -30.30 -21.77
CA ILE A 161 21.43 -30.11 -21.95
C ILE A 161 20.69 -30.20 -20.61
N TYR A 162 21.08 -31.16 -19.77
CA TYR A 162 20.57 -31.36 -18.41
C TYR A 162 20.71 -30.10 -17.55
N GLN A 163 21.92 -29.54 -17.50
CA GLN A 163 22.19 -28.31 -16.75
C GLN A 163 21.39 -27.13 -17.29
N LYS A 164 21.30 -26.97 -18.61
CA LYS A 164 20.55 -25.87 -19.24
C LYS A 164 19.07 -25.93 -18.88
N GLN A 165 18.44 -27.08 -19.10
CA GLN A 165 17.01 -27.29 -18.82
C GLN A 165 16.72 -27.11 -17.32
N TYR A 166 17.57 -27.65 -16.44
CA TYR A 166 17.44 -27.46 -14.98
C TYR A 166 17.53 -25.98 -14.57
N GLN A 167 18.56 -25.27 -15.01
CA GLN A 167 18.75 -23.85 -14.68
C GLN A 167 17.64 -22.96 -15.27
N GLU A 168 17.10 -23.34 -16.43
CA GLU A 168 15.98 -22.62 -17.03
C GLU A 168 14.70 -22.80 -16.19
N LEU A 169 14.39 -24.02 -15.76
CA LEU A 169 13.25 -24.29 -14.87
C LEU A 169 13.43 -23.61 -13.50
N GLN A 170 14.66 -23.61 -12.96
CA GLN A 170 15.02 -22.87 -11.74
C GLN A 170 14.78 -21.37 -11.91
N GLY A 171 15.19 -20.79 -13.05
CA GLY A 171 14.94 -19.39 -13.38
C GLY A 171 13.45 -19.06 -13.48
N TYR A 172 12.63 -19.98 -14.01
CA TYR A 172 11.17 -19.82 -14.01
C TYR A 172 10.58 -19.90 -12.60
N LEU A 173 11.04 -20.81 -11.75
CA LEU A 173 10.62 -20.91 -10.34
C LEU A 173 10.87 -19.60 -9.59
N GLU A 174 12.07 -19.03 -9.69
CA GLU A 174 12.41 -17.77 -9.01
C GLU A 174 11.58 -16.59 -9.53
N ARG A 175 11.28 -16.55 -10.84
CA ARG A 175 10.37 -15.55 -11.41
C ARG A 175 8.95 -15.72 -10.90
N LEU A 176 8.45 -16.95 -10.75
CA LEU A 176 7.12 -17.19 -10.16
C LEU A 176 7.05 -16.71 -8.72
N LYS A 177 8.06 -17.01 -7.89
CA LYS A 177 8.17 -16.49 -6.51
C LYS A 177 8.15 -14.96 -6.48
N THR A 178 8.94 -14.33 -7.35
CA THR A 178 9.00 -12.87 -7.46
C THR A 178 7.65 -12.27 -7.82
N TYR A 179 6.95 -12.81 -8.82
CA TYR A 179 5.63 -12.31 -9.22
C TYR A 179 4.57 -12.55 -8.15
N ALA A 180 4.61 -13.70 -7.45
CA ALA A 180 3.71 -13.98 -6.34
C ALA A 180 3.89 -12.96 -5.21
N HIS A 181 5.14 -12.69 -4.81
CA HIS A 181 5.47 -11.69 -3.80
C HIS A 181 5.00 -10.28 -4.18
N HIS A 182 5.19 -9.88 -5.44
CA HIS A 182 4.69 -8.60 -5.94
C HIS A 182 3.16 -8.48 -5.91
N ILE A 183 2.46 -9.55 -6.24
CA ILE A 183 0.99 -9.59 -6.21
C ILE A 183 0.49 -9.56 -4.76
N GLU A 184 1.15 -10.27 -3.86
CA GLU A 184 0.86 -10.29 -2.43
C GLU A 184 1.04 -8.91 -1.80
N ILE A 185 2.17 -8.21 -2.08
CA ILE A 185 2.36 -6.83 -1.61
C ILE A 185 1.24 -5.94 -2.13
N CYS A 186 0.85 -6.05 -3.40
CA CYS A 186 -0.28 -5.27 -3.91
C CYS A 186 -1.56 -5.56 -3.11
N GLY A 187 -1.80 -6.80 -2.69
CA GLY A 187 -3.07 -7.18 -2.07
C GLY A 187 -4.23 -7.11 -3.07
N GLU A 188 -5.46 -7.18 -2.58
CA GLU A 188 -6.64 -7.22 -3.46
C GLU A 188 -7.11 -5.85 -3.93
N GLU A 189 -6.93 -4.83 -3.10
CA GLU A 189 -7.62 -3.56 -3.26
C GLU A 189 -6.88 -2.53 -4.14
N ARG A 190 -5.60 -2.76 -4.48
CA ARG A 190 -4.80 -1.82 -5.28
C ARG A 190 -4.14 -2.44 -6.49
N SER A 191 -3.89 -1.59 -7.49
CA SER A 191 -3.35 -1.98 -8.80
C SER A 191 -1.83 -1.84 -8.90
N SER A 192 -1.19 -1.12 -7.97
CA SER A 192 0.24 -0.82 -7.99
C SER A 192 0.80 -0.46 -6.62
N TYR A 193 2.13 -0.46 -6.50
CA TYR A 193 2.83 0.10 -5.35
C TYR A 193 4.23 0.63 -5.71
N SER A 194 4.78 1.54 -4.90
CA SER A 194 6.17 2.00 -5.03
C SER A 194 7.16 1.02 -4.41
N LYS A 195 8.30 0.79 -5.06
CA LYS A 195 9.33 -0.14 -4.53
C LYS A 195 10.04 0.36 -3.27
N THR A 196 10.02 1.67 -3.00
CA THR A 196 10.69 2.25 -1.82
C THR A 196 9.72 2.55 -0.69
N ASP A 197 8.44 2.75 -1.01
CA ASP A 197 7.35 2.88 -0.04
C ASP A 197 6.22 1.94 -0.46
N HIS A 198 6.20 0.76 0.16
CA HIS A 198 5.25 -0.28 -0.21
C HIS A 198 3.81 0.09 0.14
N SER A 199 3.53 1.15 0.91
CA SER A 199 2.18 1.59 1.23
C SER A 199 1.63 2.60 0.21
N ALA A 200 2.51 3.27 -0.53
CA ALA A 200 2.12 4.24 -1.56
C ALA A 200 1.70 3.58 -2.88
N THR A 201 0.66 4.12 -3.51
CA THR A 201 0.13 3.68 -4.80
C THR A 201 0.40 4.75 -5.87
N PHE A 202 0.60 4.36 -7.13
CA PHE A 202 0.75 5.34 -8.20
C PHE A 202 -0.61 5.95 -8.57
N MET A 203 -0.73 7.26 -8.40
CA MET A 203 -1.94 8.04 -8.66
C MET A 203 -1.62 9.22 -9.57
N ARG A 204 -2.63 9.75 -10.26
CA ARG A 204 -2.48 11.01 -10.99
C ARG A 204 -2.62 12.17 -10.01
N LEU A 205 -1.60 13.01 -9.92
CA LEU A 205 -1.61 14.23 -9.12
C LEU A 205 -1.70 15.45 -10.04
N LYS A 206 -2.65 16.33 -9.73
CA LYS A 206 -2.79 17.64 -10.37
C LYS A 206 -1.67 18.54 -9.82
N ARG A 207 -0.66 18.86 -10.65
CA ARG A 207 0.46 19.73 -10.23
C ARG A 207 0.30 21.17 -10.66
N ASP A 208 -0.46 21.43 -11.72
CA ASP A 208 -0.69 22.78 -12.21
C ASP A 208 -2.15 22.99 -12.63
N TYR A 209 -2.50 24.28 -12.76
CA TYR A 209 -3.78 24.74 -13.27
C TYR A 209 -3.99 24.37 -14.76
N MET A 210 -2.94 23.89 -15.45
CA MET A 210 -2.98 23.49 -16.86
C MET A 210 -3.31 21.99 -17.04
N GLY A 211 -3.41 21.22 -15.96
CA GLY A 211 -3.75 19.81 -16.02
C GLY A 211 -2.61 18.91 -16.48
N ASN A 212 -1.35 19.30 -16.29
CA ASN A 212 -0.21 18.41 -16.46
C ASN A 212 -0.17 17.41 -15.28
N ASP A 213 -1.10 16.47 -15.30
CA ASP A 213 -1.20 15.42 -14.31
C ASP A 213 0.01 14.49 -14.41
N GLN A 214 0.76 14.38 -13.33
CA GLN A 214 1.87 13.42 -13.24
C GLN A 214 1.43 12.18 -12.49
N LEU A 215 1.76 11.01 -13.04
CA LEU A 215 1.58 9.74 -12.34
C LEU A 215 2.74 9.57 -11.34
N LEU A 216 2.44 9.66 -10.05
CA LEU A 216 3.42 9.65 -8.96
C LEU A 216 2.96 8.74 -7.82
N PRO A 217 3.89 8.19 -7.03
CA PRO A 217 3.52 7.50 -5.80
C PRO A 217 2.88 8.49 -4.83
N ALA A 218 1.70 8.16 -4.33
CA ALA A 218 0.90 9.04 -3.50
C ALA A 218 0.00 8.26 -2.55
N TYR A 219 -0.59 9.02 -1.64
CA TYR A 219 -1.67 8.62 -0.76
C TYR A 219 -2.91 9.45 -1.06
N ASN A 220 -4.07 8.84 -0.92
CA ASN A 220 -5.34 9.53 -1.00
C ASN A 220 -5.80 9.88 0.42
N LEU A 221 -5.65 11.16 0.78
CA LEU A 221 -6.11 11.70 2.05
C LEU A 221 -7.58 12.06 1.92
N GLN A 222 -8.37 11.66 2.89
CA GLN A 222 -9.81 11.77 2.91
C GLN A 222 -10.26 12.41 4.21
N THR A 223 -11.11 13.42 4.12
CA THR A 223 -11.59 14.17 5.28
C THR A 223 -13.11 14.21 5.28
N ALA A 224 -13.69 13.92 6.43
CA ALA A 224 -15.11 14.11 6.72
C ALA A 224 -15.24 15.30 7.67
N VAL A 225 -16.03 16.29 7.28
CA VAL A 225 -16.26 17.53 8.02
C VAL A 225 -17.71 17.59 8.48
N CYS A 226 -17.91 17.91 9.75
CA CYS A 226 -19.21 18.18 10.36
C CYS A 226 -19.21 19.65 10.80
N ASP A 227 -20.16 20.43 10.30
CA ASP A 227 -20.17 21.90 10.45
C ASP A 227 -18.82 22.54 10.06
N GLU A 228 -18.07 23.02 11.04
CA GLU A 228 -16.76 23.68 10.87
C GLU A 228 -15.58 22.79 11.32
N TYR A 229 -15.86 21.55 11.74
CA TYR A 229 -14.89 20.67 12.35
C TYR A 229 -14.58 19.45 11.51
N ILE A 230 -13.29 19.12 11.42
CA ILE A 230 -12.85 17.85 10.84
C ILE A 230 -13.23 16.73 11.81
N ALA A 231 -14.22 15.93 11.45
CA ALA A 231 -14.72 14.83 12.26
C ALA A 231 -13.84 13.58 12.11
N VAL A 232 -13.47 13.22 10.88
CA VAL A 232 -12.63 12.05 10.59
C VAL A 232 -11.63 12.37 9.50
N VAL A 233 -10.42 11.84 9.65
CA VAL A 233 -9.39 11.82 8.62
C VAL A 233 -8.98 10.38 8.35
N ASP A 234 -8.84 10.02 7.08
CA ASP A 234 -8.35 8.71 6.66
C ASP A 234 -7.35 8.83 5.51
N VAL A 235 -6.42 7.89 5.43
CA VAL A 235 -5.38 7.86 4.41
C VAL A 235 -5.45 6.50 3.73
N LYS A 236 -5.84 6.48 2.46
CA LYS A 236 -6.03 5.25 1.71
C LYS A 236 -5.04 5.12 0.55
N PRO A 237 -4.65 3.88 0.21
CA PRO A 237 -3.84 3.59 -0.96
C PRO A 237 -4.68 3.55 -2.26
N TYR A 238 -5.95 3.92 -2.23
CA TYR A 238 -6.84 3.88 -3.40
C TYR A 238 -6.66 5.10 -4.30
N ALA A 239 -6.58 4.86 -5.61
CA ALA A 239 -6.39 5.95 -6.56
C ALA A 239 -7.67 6.77 -6.81
N SER A 240 -8.84 6.16 -6.58
CA SER A 240 -10.15 6.77 -6.79
C SER A 240 -10.78 7.17 -5.45
N ASP A 241 -11.46 8.30 -5.44
CA ASP A 241 -12.19 8.78 -4.25
C ASP A 241 -13.45 7.92 -3.99
N MET A 242 -14.02 7.34 -5.06
CA MET A 242 -15.08 6.33 -5.01
C MET A 242 -14.79 5.17 -4.06
N GLU A 243 -13.57 4.63 -4.09
CA GLU A 243 -13.16 3.48 -3.27
C GLU A 243 -12.93 3.87 -1.80
N CYS A 244 -12.74 5.17 -1.53
CA CYS A 244 -12.52 5.70 -0.18
C CYS A 244 -13.81 5.95 0.60
N PHE A 245 -14.96 6.05 -0.07
CA PHE A 245 -16.23 6.41 0.54
C PHE A 245 -16.63 5.48 1.69
N VAL A 246 -16.79 4.19 1.38
CA VAL A 246 -17.23 3.18 2.37
C VAL A 246 -16.26 3.09 3.55
N PRO A 247 -14.93 2.98 3.35
CA PRO A 247 -13.98 2.99 4.46
C PRO A 247 -14.07 4.23 5.36
N LEU A 248 -14.32 5.42 4.78
CA LEU A 248 -14.46 6.66 5.55
C LEU A 248 -15.76 6.66 6.37
N MET A 249 -16.86 6.17 5.81
CA MET A 249 -18.14 6.02 6.52
C MET A 249 -18.06 4.99 7.65
N GLU A 250 -17.37 3.87 7.42
CA GLU A 250 -17.09 2.88 8.48
C GLU A 250 -16.22 3.47 9.59
N LYS A 251 -15.20 4.28 9.25
CA LYS A 251 -14.39 4.98 10.25
C LYS A 251 -15.22 5.99 11.04
N PHE A 252 -16.11 6.72 10.38
CA PHE A 252 -17.06 7.63 11.02
C PHE A 252 -18.00 6.91 11.99
N HIS A 253 -18.62 5.82 11.55
CA HIS A 253 -19.49 5.00 12.38
C HIS A 253 -18.73 4.39 13.59
N LYS A 254 -17.50 3.92 13.39
CA LYS A 254 -16.66 3.43 14.49
C LYS A 254 -16.34 4.53 15.51
N THR A 255 -16.12 5.76 15.06
CA THR A 255 -15.79 6.90 15.93
C THR A 255 -17.00 7.42 16.71
N TYR A 256 -18.14 7.59 16.05
CA TYR A 256 -19.31 8.28 16.62
C TYR A 256 -20.48 7.34 16.99
N GLY A 257 -20.42 6.07 16.59
CA GLY A 257 -21.46 5.07 16.85
C GLY A 257 -22.71 5.21 15.96
N CYS A 258 -22.67 6.07 14.95
CA CYS A 258 -23.76 6.29 14.00
C CYS A 258 -23.23 6.56 12.60
N TYR A 259 -24.05 6.24 11.59
CA TYR A 259 -23.84 6.73 10.22
C TYR A 259 -24.45 8.12 10.06
N PRO A 260 -23.87 8.98 9.21
CA PRO A 260 -24.47 10.27 8.93
C PRO A 260 -25.73 10.11 8.09
N LYS A 261 -26.70 11.00 8.29
CA LYS A 261 -27.93 11.01 7.51
C LYS A 261 -27.69 11.51 6.09
N TYR A 262 -26.83 12.52 5.92
CA TYR A 262 -26.53 13.16 4.65
C TYR A 262 -25.01 13.21 4.43
N PRO A 263 -24.42 12.15 3.86
CA PRO A 263 -23.02 12.18 3.40
C PRO A 263 -22.92 12.95 2.08
N VAL A 264 -22.63 14.25 2.17
CA VAL A 264 -22.50 15.16 1.03
C VAL A 264 -21.08 15.06 0.47
N ALA A 265 -20.96 14.69 -0.79
CA ALA A 265 -19.68 14.55 -1.48
C ALA A 265 -19.78 14.98 -2.95
N ASP A 266 -18.64 15.19 -3.61
CA ASP A 266 -18.63 15.45 -5.04
C ASP A 266 -18.95 14.18 -5.86
N ALA A 267 -19.10 14.36 -7.18
CA ALA A 267 -19.42 13.25 -8.08
C ALA A 267 -18.33 12.17 -8.16
N GLY A 268 -17.10 12.45 -7.71
CA GLY A 268 -16.00 11.48 -7.67
C GLY A 268 -16.22 10.34 -6.69
N TYR A 269 -17.10 10.53 -5.70
CA TYR A 269 -17.51 9.50 -4.74
C TYR A 269 -18.71 8.66 -5.24
N GLY A 270 -19.39 9.11 -6.29
CA GLY A 270 -20.61 8.46 -6.78
C GLY A 270 -20.35 7.11 -7.45
N SER A 271 -20.99 6.05 -6.96
CA SER A 271 -21.05 4.76 -7.64
C SER A 271 -22.29 3.97 -7.23
N TYR A 272 -22.73 3.04 -8.07
CA TYR A 272 -23.86 2.16 -7.75
C TYR A 272 -23.68 1.46 -6.40
N ASN A 273 -22.48 0.94 -6.13
CA ASN A 273 -22.17 0.27 -4.87
C ASN A 273 -22.22 1.22 -3.68
N ASN A 274 -21.70 2.45 -3.82
CA ASN A 274 -21.76 3.44 -2.74
C ASN A 274 -23.20 3.88 -2.48
N TYR A 275 -24.01 4.05 -3.52
CA TYR A 275 -25.43 4.33 -3.34
C TYR A 275 -26.14 3.16 -2.65
N LEU A 276 -25.92 1.91 -3.07
CA LEU A 276 -26.52 0.76 -2.39
C LEU A 276 -26.12 0.73 -0.90
N TYR A 277 -24.84 0.97 -0.61
CA TYR A 277 -24.32 1.05 0.76
C TYR A 277 -25.00 2.15 1.58
N CYS A 278 -25.22 3.35 1.02
CA CYS A 278 -25.98 4.41 1.68
C CYS A 278 -27.39 3.96 2.06
N GLU A 279 -28.11 3.30 1.14
CA GLU A 279 -29.47 2.85 1.36
C GLU A 279 -29.57 1.75 2.42
N GLU A 280 -28.64 0.80 2.42
CA GLU A 280 -28.55 -0.26 3.43
C GLU A 280 -28.33 0.27 4.85
N HIS A 281 -27.68 1.43 4.98
CA HIS A 281 -27.34 2.06 6.26
C HIS A 281 -28.21 3.27 6.60
N GLY A 282 -29.30 3.50 5.84
CA GLY A 282 -30.25 4.59 6.12
C GLY A 282 -29.72 5.99 5.84
N MET A 283 -28.67 6.13 5.02
CA MET A 283 -28.15 7.41 4.57
C MET A 283 -28.94 7.91 3.35
N GLU A 284 -29.36 9.16 3.40
CA GLU A 284 -30.10 9.83 2.34
C GLU A 284 -29.13 10.34 1.25
N LYS A 285 -29.57 10.29 0.00
CA LYS A 285 -28.76 10.57 -1.21
C LYS A 285 -29.23 11.84 -1.91
#